data_AF-X6DIS9-F1
#
_entry.id   AF-X6DIS9-F1
#
_cell.length_a   1.000
_cell.length_b   1.000
_cell.length_c   1.000
_cell.angle_alpha   90.00
_cell.angle_beta   90.00
_cell.angle_gamma   90.00
#
_symmetry.space_group_name_H-M   'P 1'
#
loop_
_entity.id
_entity.type
_entity.pdbx_description
1 polymer ?
#
loop_
_entity_poly.entity_id
_entity_poly.type
_entity_poly.pdbx_seq_one_letter_code
_entity_poly.pdbx_strand_id
1 'polypeptide(L)'
;MRTGWFRQAYIKSESCYRTKLLLTHRRNLKAKFLDLENAIRHSLKSFGIRLGKVGRGAFEHAVRQAVADDPLSAELMDAML
;
A
#
# COMPACT_ATOMS: atom_id res chain seq x y z
N MET A 1 52.65 3.91 -12.62
CA MET A 1 51.54 4.86 -12.42
C MET A 1 50.36 4.43 -13.29
N ARG A 2 49.25 3.95 -12.71
CA ARG A 2 48.04 3.60 -13.48
C ARG A 2 47.18 4.86 -13.63
N THR A 3 47.42 5.65 -14.68
CA THR A 3 46.57 6.78 -15.05
C THR A 3 45.31 6.26 -15.74
N GLY A 4 44.40 5.69 -14.93
CA GLY A 4 43.10 5.19 -15.38
C GLY A 4 42.19 6.32 -15.83
N TRP A 5 42.40 6.81 -17.06
CA TRP A 5 41.42 7.34 -18.02
C TRP A 5 40.12 7.90 -17.44
N PHE A 6 40.09 9.22 -17.23
CA PHE A 6 38.83 9.95 -17.07
C PHE A 6 37.95 9.74 -18.31
N ARG A 7 36.70 9.32 -18.10
CA ARG A 7 35.68 9.22 -19.14
C ARG A 7 34.48 10.05 -18.72
N GLN A 8 34.06 10.98 -19.56
CA GLN A 8 32.88 11.81 -19.31
C GLN A 8 31.65 10.92 -19.13
N ALA A 9 31.07 10.93 -17.92
CA ALA A 9 29.85 10.22 -17.62
C ALA A 9 28.66 11.18 -17.73
N TYR A 10 27.65 10.78 -18.50
CA TYR A 10 26.38 11.50 -18.52
C TYR A 10 25.59 11.17 -17.26
N ILE A 11 25.57 12.12 -16.32
CA ILE A 11 24.75 12.03 -15.12
C ILE A 11 23.33 12.43 -15.50
N LYS A 12 22.35 11.74 -14.91
CA LYS A 12 20.94 12.09 -15.10
C LYS A 12 20.70 13.52 -14.59
N SER A 13 19.87 14.27 -15.31
CA SER A 13 19.44 15.59 -14.86
C SER A 13 18.63 15.48 -13.58
N GLU A 14 18.59 16.56 -12.79
CA GLU A 14 17.72 16.66 -11.62
C GLU A 14 16.26 16.34 -11.97
N SER A 15 15.77 16.82 -13.12
CA SER A 15 14.41 16.53 -13.59
C SER A 15 14.13 15.03 -13.73
N CYS A 16 15.10 14.25 -14.20
CA CYS A 16 14.97 12.80 -14.29
C CYS A 16 14.88 12.15 -12.90
N TYR A 17 15.70 12.60 -11.95
CA TYR A 17 15.63 12.12 -10.56
C TYR A 17 14.29 12.44 -9.90
N ARG A 18 13.78 13.67 -10.06
CA ARG A 18 12.49 14.10 -9.51
C ARG A 18 11.33 13.25 -10.05
N THR A 19 11.28 13.02 -11.36
CA THR A 19 10.25 12.16 -11.97
C THR A 19 10.34 10.72 -11.45
N LYS A 20 11.56 10.16 -11.37
CA LYS A 20 11.76 8.81 -10.82
C LYS A 20 11.33 8.72 -9.36
N LEU A 21 11.63 9.74 -8.56
CA LEU A 21 11.23 9.83 -7.16
C LEU A 21 9.70 9.80 -7.02
N LEU A 22 8.98 10.60 -7.81
CA LEU A 22 7.50 10.63 -7.81
C LEU A 22 6.90 9.26 -8.17
N LEU A 23 7.44 8.58 -9.19
CA LEU A 23 6.97 7.24 -9.58
C LEU A 23 7.23 6.21 -8.47
N THR A 24 8.39 6.28 -7.82
CA THR A 24 8.73 5.42 -6.68
C THR A 24 7.79 5.64 -5.51
N HIS A 25 7.50 6.89 -5.14
CA HIS A 25 6.58 7.19 -4.04
C HIS A 25 5.14 6.79 -4.38
N ARG A 26 4.67 7.03 -5.61
CA ARG A 26 3.35 6.57 -6.07
C ARG A 26 3.23 5.05 -5.94
N ARG A 27 4.25 4.29 -6.34
CA ARG A 27 4.26 2.83 -6.19
C ARG A 27 4.25 2.42 -4.72
N ASN A 28 5.07 3.06 -3.88
CA ASN A 28 5.12 2.78 -2.44
C ASN A 28 3.78 3.04 -1.76
N LEU A 29 3.14 4.19 -2.00
CA LEU A 29 1.83 4.51 -1.44
C LEU A 29 0.78 3.48 -1.86
N LYS A 30 0.77 3.07 -3.13
CA LYS A 30 -0.13 2.02 -3.61
C LYS A 30 0.13 0.68 -2.92
N ALA A 31 1.40 0.29 -2.76
CA ALA A 31 1.76 -0.96 -2.09
C ALA A 31 1.31 -0.95 -0.62
N LYS A 32 1.59 0.14 0.11
CA LYS A 32 1.17 0.29 1.51
C LYS A 32 -0.33 0.24 1.71
N PHE A 33 -1.09 0.82 0.79
CA PHE A 33 -2.54 0.71 0.84
C PHE A 33 -3.02 -0.73 0.65
N LEU A 34 -2.44 -1.47 -0.32
CA LEU A 34 -2.77 -2.88 -0.53
C LEU A 34 -2.36 -3.75 0.66
N ASP A 35 -1.22 -3.44 1.29
CA ASP A 35 -0.76 -4.13 2.50
C ASP A 35 -1.77 -3.95 3.64
N LEU A 36 -2.33 -2.75 3.82
CA LEU A 36 -3.38 -2.48 4.82
C LEU A 36 -4.69 -3.24 4.52
N GLU A 37 -5.18 -3.18 3.27
CA GLU A 37 -6.38 -3.95 2.87
C GLU A 37 -6.20 -5.46 3.10
N ASN A 38 -5.01 -5.98 2.81
CA ASN A 38 -4.69 -7.39 3.05
C ASN A 38 -4.58 -7.71 4.54
N ALA A 39 -3.97 -6.83 5.34
CA ALA A 39 -3.90 -6.98 6.79
C ALA A 39 -5.30 -7.06 7.40
N ILE A 40 -6.21 -6.15 7.02
CA ILE A 40 -7.63 -6.18 7.43
C ILE A 40 -8.26 -7.53 7.06
N ARG A 41 -8.12 -7.96 5.80
CA ARG A 41 -8.68 -9.24 5.34
C ARG A 41 -8.13 -10.43 6.11
N HIS A 42 -6.83 -10.42 6.43
CA HIS A 42 -6.18 -11.47 7.21
C HIS A 42 -6.67 -11.49 8.66
N SER A 43 -6.80 -10.31 9.30
CA SER A 43 -7.35 -10.20 10.66
C SER A 43 -8.78 -10.73 10.74
N LEU A 44 -9.66 -10.33 9.81
CA LEU A 44 -11.04 -10.81 9.76
C LEU A 44 -11.15 -12.31 9.53
N LYS A 45 -10.24 -12.88 8.74
CA LYS A 45 -10.19 -14.33 8.50
C LYS A 45 -9.94 -15.12 9.80
N SER A 46 -9.18 -14.58 10.76
CA SER A 46 -8.96 -15.21 12.07
C SER A 46 -10.25 -15.34 12.89
N PHE A 47 -11.23 -14.45 12.66
CA PHE A 47 -12.56 -14.49 13.27
C PHE A 47 -13.59 -15.26 12.43
N GLY A 48 -13.16 -15.96 11.37
CA GLY A 48 -14.04 -16.71 10.47
C GLY A 48 -14.75 -15.85 9.41
N ILE A 49 -14.54 -14.52 9.40
CA ILE A 49 -15.16 -13.59 8.46
C ILE A 49 -14.34 -13.57 7.16
N ARG A 50 -14.94 -14.03 6.06
CA ARG A 50 -14.31 -13.99 4.74
C ARG A 50 -15.00 -12.98 3.84
N LEU A 51 -14.35 -11.82 3.65
CA LEU A 51 -14.77 -10.85 2.65
C LEU A 51 -14.67 -11.45 1.23
N GLY A 52 -15.74 -11.31 0.44
CA GLY A 52 -15.77 -11.71 -0.96
C GLY A 52 -14.88 -10.85 -1.88
N LYS A 53 -15.07 -10.98 -3.20
CA LYS A 53 -14.47 -10.06 -4.17
C LYS A 53 -15.16 -8.71 -4.05
N VAL A 54 -14.46 -7.72 -3.48
CA VAL A 54 -14.97 -6.35 -3.31
C VAL A 54 -13.97 -5.40 -3.99
N GLY A 55 -14.48 -4.44 -4.76
CA GLY A 55 -13.66 -3.38 -5.34
C GLY A 55 -13.23 -2.37 -4.28
N ARG A 56 -12.12 -1.63 -4.52
CA ARG A 56 -11.55 -0.68 -3.54
C ARG A 56 -12.56 0.35 -3.03
N GLY A 57 -13.42 0.89 -3.89
CA GLY A 57 -14.43 1.89 -3.51
C GLY A 57 -15.54 1.35 -2.60
N ALA A 58 -15.73 0.03 -2.55
CA ALA A 58 -16.72 -0.62 -1.69
C ALA A 58 -16.09 -1.39 -0.52
N PHE A 59 -14.75 -1.41 -0.41
CA PHE A 59 -14.03 -2.22 0.57
C PHE A 59 -14.35 -1.80 2.00
N GLU A 60 -14.26 -0.50 2.29
CA GLU A 60 -14.59 0.08 3.61
C GLU A 60 -16.01 -0.29 4.04
N HIS A 61 -16.99 -0.08 3.16
CA HIS A 61 -18.38 -0.40 3.44
C HIS A 61 -18.59 -1.89 3.71
N ALA A 62 -17.96 -2.76 2.90
CA ALA A 62 -18.04 -4.21 3.09
C ALA A 62 -17.37 -4.66 4.39
N VAL A 63 -16.27 -4.04 4.81
CA VAL A 63 -15.62 -4.32 6.09
C VAL A 63 -16.55 -3.93 7.23
N ARG A 64 -17.09 -2.69 7.23
CA ARG A 64 -18.01 -2.21 8.28
C ARG A 64 -19.25 -3.08 8.41
N GLN A 65 -19.83 -3.53 7.30
CA GLN A 65 -20.97 -4.47 7.32
C GLN A 65 -20.57 -5.83 7.91
N ALA A 66 -19.39 -6.34 7.59
CA ALA A 66 -18.97 -7.67 8.01
C ALA A 66 -18.66 -7.78 9.51
N VAL A 67 -18.32 -6.66 10.16
CA VAL A 67 -17.99 -6.60 11.60
C VAL A 67 -19.09 -6.00 12.46
N ALA A 68 -20.24 -5.63 11.89
CA ALA A 68 -21.30 -4.90 12.59
C ALA A 68 -21.82 -5.61 13.85
N ASP A 69 -21.77 -6.95 13.87
CA ASP A 69 -22.26 -7.77 14.99
C ASP A 69 -21.23 -7.96 16.12
N ASP A 70 -19.97 -7.53 15.93
CA ASP A 70 -18.91 -7.59 16.95
C ASP A 70 -18.35 -6.19 17.25
N PRO A 71 -18.72 -5.60 18.41
CA PRO A 71 -18.27 -4.25 18.78
C PRO A 71 -16.76 -4.07 18.79
N LEU A 72 -15.99 -5.08 19.23
CA LEU A 72 -14.53 -4.99 19.31
C LEU A 72 -13.92 -4.92 17.90
N SER A 73 -14.33 -5.84 17.02
CA SER A 73 -13.88 -5.85 15.63
C SER A 73 -14.34 -4.59 14.88
N ALA A 74 -15.53 -4.06 15.18
CA ALA A 74 -16.03 -2.83 14.58
C ALA A 74 -15.15 -1.62 14.91
N GLU A 75 -14.84 -1.39 16.18
CA GLU A 75 -13.97 -0.28 16.61
C GLU A 75 -12.56 -0.41 16.04
N LEU A 76 -11.98 -1.62 16.06
CA LEU A 76 -10.66 -1.86 15.51
C LEU A 76 -10.60 -1.60 14.00
N MET A 77 -11.59 -2.09 13.24
CA MET A 77 -11.60 -1.92 11.79
C MET A 77 -11.85 -0.48 11.39
N ASP A 78 -12.62 0.30 12.14
CA ASP A 78 -12.86 1.71 11.84
C ASP A 78 -11.58 2.56 11.94
N ALA A 79 -10.65 2.20 12.84
CA ALA A 79 -9.34 2.85 12.92
C ALA A 79 -8.37 2.47 11.78
N MET A 80 -8.65 1.37 11.07
CA MET A 80 -7.80 0.85 9.98
C MET A 80 -8.25 1.28 8.57
N LEU A 81 -9.49 1.76 8.44
CA LEU A 81 -10.13 2.16 7.19
C LEU A 81 -9.91 3.65 6.90
#